data_AF-A0A6V7KPW1-F1
#
_entry.id   AF-A0A6V7KPW1-F1
#
_cell.length_a   1.000
_cell.length_b   1.000
_cell.length_c   1.000
_cell.angle_alpha   90.00
_cell.angle_beta   90.00
_cell.angle_gamma   90.00
#
_symmetry.space_group_name_H-M   'P 1'
#
loop_
_entity.id
_entity.type
_entity.pdbx_description
1 polymer ?
#
loop_
_entity_poly.entity_id
_entity_poly.type
_entity_poly.pdbx_seq_one_letter_code
_entity_poly.pdbx_strand_id
1 'polypeptide(L)' 'MEDTEPFSEELLAAMKRLWSDNGVQECFGRSNEYQLNDSAK' A
#
# COMPACT_ATOMS: atom_id res chain seq x y z
N MET A 1 3.34 20.20 -12.98
CA MET A 1 2.68 18.96 -12.53
C MET A 1 3.39 18.57 -11.26
N GLU A 2 2.85 18.96 -10.12
CA GLU A 2 3.38 18.62 -8.78
C GLU A 2 3.08 17.15 -8.46
N ASP A 3 2.04 16.58 -9.09
CA ASP A 3 1.61 15.17 -8.99
C ASP A 3 2.56 14.14 -9.63
N THR A 4 3.67 14.57 -10.21
CA THR A 4 4.66 13.69 -10.85
C THR A 4 5.98 13.61 -10.09
N GLU A 5 6.11 14.31 -8.96
CA GLU A 5 7.32 14.16 -8.15
C GLU A 5 7.35 12.76 -7.52
N PRO A 6 8.45 12.01 -7.69
CA PRO A 6 8.57 10.69 -7.09
C PRO A 6 8.54 10.81 -5.57
N PHE A 7 7.83 9.90 -4.90
CA PHE A 7 7.86 9.80 -3.45
C PHE A 7 9.31 9.69 -2.96
N SER A 8 9.59 10.26 -1.79
CA SER A 8 10.91 10.10 -1.16
C SER A 8 11.24 8.61 -1.00
N GLU A 9 12.52 8.28 -1.10
CA GLU A 9 12.98 6.89 -0.97
C GLU A 9 12.56 6.28 0.37
N GLU A 10 12.59 7.08 1.44
CA GLU A 10 12.15 6.69 2.78
C GLU A 10 10.67 6.30 2.81
N LEU A 11 9.79 7.12 2.22
CA LEU A 11 8.36 6.84 2.16
C LEU A 11 8.09 5.57 1.35
N LEU A 12 8.74 5.43 0.20
CA LEU A 12 8.60 4.24 -0.63
C LEU A 12 9.06 2.97 0.10
N ALA A 13 10.19 3.04 0.82
CA ALA A 13 10.70 1.94 1.63
C ALA A 13 9.73 1.59 2.78
N ALA A 14 9.18 2.60 3.46
CA ALA A 14 8.18 2.41 4.52
C ALA A 14 6.91 1.73 3.99
N MET A 15 6.38 2.17 2.85
CA MET A 15 5.21 1.55 2.20
C MET A 15 5.47 0.08 1.84
N LYS A 16 6.63 -0.22 1.24
CA LYS A 16 7.02 -1.60 0.90
C LYS A 16 7.15 -2.49 2.14
N ARG A 17 7.74 -1.97 3.21
CA ARG A 17 7.89 -2.70 4.47
C ARG A 17 6.53 -2.99 5.11
N LEU A 18 5.62 -2.01 5.11
CA LEU A 18 4.26 -2.19 5.62
C LEU A 18 3.48 -3.20 4.78
N TRP A 19 3.59 -3.14 3.45
CA TRP A 19 2.92 -4.08 2.56
C TRP A 19 3.42 -5.52 2.73
N SER A 20 4.71 -5.69 3.01
CA SER A 20 5.33 -7.01 3.24
C SER A 20 4.99 -7.61 4.61
N ASP A 21 4.28 -6.88 5.47
CA ASP A 21 3.85 -7.37 6.77
C ASP A 21 2.70 -8.38 6.62
N ASN A 22 2.80 -9.51 7.32
CA ASN A 22 1.79 -10.57 7.24
C ASN A 22 0.42 -10.12 7.74
N GLY A 23 0.35 -9.30 8.80
CA GLY A 23 -0.92 -8.79 9.32
C GLY A 23 -1.60 -7.86 8.33
N VAL A 24 -0.83 -7.06 7.59
CA VAL A 24 -1.36 -6.23 6.50
C VAL A 24 -1.86 -7.10 5.34
N GLN A 25 -1.13 -8.15 4.94
CA GLN A 25 -1.56 -9.09 3.91
C GLN A 25 -2.84 -9.85 4.32
N GLU A 26 -2.96 -10.28 5.57
CA GLU A 26 -4.17 -10.91 6.10
C GLU A 26 -5.38 -9.96 6.08
N CYS A 27 -5.19 -8.71 6.49
CA CYS A 27 -6.22 -7.68 6.38
C CYS A 27 -6.60 -7.40 4.92
N PHE A 28 -5.63 -7.35 4.01
CA PHE A 28 -5.88 -7.19 2.58
C PHE A 28 -6.66 -8.38 1.99
N GLY A 29 -6.41 -9.61 2.47
CA GLY A 29 -7.21 -10.79 2.12
C GLY A 29 -8.68 -10.69 2.53
N ARG A 30 -8.99 -9.82 3.49
CA ARG A 30 -10.35 -9.45 3.95
C ARG A 30 -10.82 -8.11 3.37
N SER A 31 -10.23 -7.67 2.26
CA SER A 31 -10.55 -6.37 1.63
C SER A 31 -12.02 -6.22 1.25
N ASN A 32 -12.76 -7.32 1.05
CA ASN A 32 -14.21 -7.30 0.79
C ASN A 32 -15.05 -6.78 1.98
N GLU A 33 -14.47 -6.68 3.18
CA GLU A 33 -15.09 -6.05 4.35
C GLU A 33 -14.99 -4.51 4.31
N TYR A 34 -14.21 -3.97 3.38
CA TYR A 34 -13.89 -2.54 3.27
C TYR A 34 -14.07 -2.03 1.83
N GLN A 35 -13.94 -0.72 1.64
CA GLN A 35 -13.87 -0.13 0.30
C GLN A 35 -12.41 -0.01 -0.11
N LEU A 36 -11.94 -0.93 -0.95
CA LEU A 36 -10.58 -0.94 -1.48
C LEU A 36 -10.61 -0.95 -3.00
N ASN A 37 -9.65 -0.25 -3.62
CA ASN A 37 -9.54 -0.19 -5.07
C ASN A 37 -9.01 -1.52 -5.64
N ASP A 38 -9.55 -1.95 -6.78
CA ASP A 38 -9.12 -3.17 -7.48
C ASP A 38 -7.66 -3.12 -7.96
N SER A 39 -7.09 -1.92 -8.07
CA SER A 39 -5.69 -1.72 -8.47
C SER A 39 -4.69 -1.95 -7.32
N ALA A 40 -5.15 -2.10 -6.08
CA ALA A 40 -4.28 -2.38 -4.94
C ALA A 40 -3.76 -3.82 -4.99
N LYS A 41 -2.45 -4.00 -5.22
CA LYS A 41 -1.74 -5.28 -5.24
C LYS A 41 -0.25 -5.09 -4.96
#